data_AF-A0A946MVM5-F1
#
_entry.id   AF-A0A946MVM5-F1
#
_cell.length_a   1.000
_cell.length_b   1.000
_cell.length_c   1.000
_cell.angle_alpha   90.00
_cell.angle_beta   90.00
_cell.angle_gamma   90.00
#
_symmetry.space_group_name_H-M   'P 1'
#
loop_
_entity.id
_entity.type
_entity.pdbx_description
1 polymer ?
#
loop_
_entity_poly.entity_id
_entity_poly.type
_entity_poly.pdbx_seq_one_letter_code
_entity_poly.pdbx_strand_id
1 'polypeptide(L)'
;MTDPNPPLPPPPPPPPPPRPGQSVPNGGLDPTQVFASAPPPPPPPPQAGDQGAGGAQAQKKDAGPPPPPPGPLPDDEQLKAAGYDEEDIRVLKEVGDYRFSTASAGVTNDSIIVPGHPETNFDEQLFLTLLRGSISLTRDEKWRIIQAIPKLSQFQIDELQKILDEEKKKFSQLSPKHLLQLQKLEQKHAEDWKDLQSITIQEGAKEEEEQQADDIRKQLGL
;
A
#
# COMPACT_ATOMS: atom_id res chain seq x y z
N MET A 1 -37.85 2.24 46.41
CA MET A 1 -37.07 2.95 45.39
C MET A 1 -35.72 2.25 45.27
N THR A 2 -35.48 1.51 44.19
CA THR A 2 -34.17 0.91 43.87
C THR A 2 -33.49 1.82 42.86
N ASP A 3 -32.33 2.35 43.25
CA ASP A 3 -31.47 3.19 42.42
C ASP A 3 -30.82 2.33 41.30
N PRO A 4 -30.86 2.75 40.02
CA PRO A 4 -30.21 2.03 38.94
C PRO A 4 -28.69 2.22 38.98
N ASN A 5 -27.98 1.09 39.01
CA ASN A 5 -26.51 1.00 38.94
C ASN A 5 -25.97 1.84 37.76
N PRO A 6 -24.99 2.75 37.97
CA PRO A 6 -24.46 3.57 36.88
C PRO A 6 -23.78 2.69 35.82
N PRO A 7 -23.86 3.08 34.53
CA PRO A 7 -23.22 2.34 33.45
C PRO A 7 -21.70 2.34 33.64
N LEU A 8 -21.09 1.17 33.41
CA LEU A 8 -19.65 1.00 33.41
C LEU A 8 -19.00 1.94 32.37
N PRO A 9 -17.83 2.53 32.68
CA PRO A 9 -17.10 3.33 31.71
C PRO A 9 -16.69 2.47 30.51
N PRO A 10 -16.65 3.06 29.30
CA PRO A 10 -16.16 2.34 28.11
C PRO A 10 -14.73 1.88 28.32
N PRO A 11 -14.33 0.72 27.75
CA PRO A 11 -12.96 0.26 27.81
C PRO A 11 -12.02 1.30 27.17
N PRO A 12 -10.78 1.42 27.66
CA PRO A 12 -9.81 2.32 27.06
C PRO A 12 -9.56 1.93 25.59
N PRO A 13 -9.26 2.91 24.72
CA PRO A 13 -8.90 2.61 23.34
C PRO A 13 -7.69 1.68 23.33
N PRO A 14 -7.64 0.71 22.41
CA PRO A 14 -6.48 -0.16 22.30
C PRO A 14 -5.23 0.67 22.00
N PRO A 15 -4.05 0.23 22.48
CA PRO A 15 -2.80 0.94 22.21
C PRO A 15 -2.57 1.03 20.70
N PRO A 16 -1.98 2.13 20.22
CA PRO A 16 -1.66 2.28 18.81
C PRO A 16 -0.70 1.15 18.38
N PRO A 17 -0.87 0.60 17.17
CA PRO A 17 -0.01 -0.48 16.71
C PRO A 17 1.44 0.00 16.55
N PRO A 18 2.42 -0.91 16.73
CA PRO A 18 3.84 -0.61 16.54
C PRO A 18 4.11 -0.14 15.10
N ARG A 19 4.95 0.88 14.99
CA ARG A 19 5.41 1.43 13.71
C ARG A 19 6.56 0.60 13.15
N PRO A 20 6.89 0.73 11.84
CA PRO A 20 8.17 0.24 11.34
C PRO A 20 9.32 0.75 12.21
N GLY A 21 10.26 -0.11 12.60
CA GLY A 21 11.32 0.26 13.54
C GLY A 21 10.98 0.02 15.03
N GLN A 22 9.79 -0.52 15.35
CA GLN A 22 9.38 -0.85 16.71
C GLN A 22 9.14 -2.35 16.85
N SER A 23 9.56 -2.89 17.99
CA SER A 23 9.35 -4.29 18.34
C SER A 23 7.84 -4.61 18.34
N VAL A 24 7.47 -5.62 17.58
CA VAL A 24 6.12 -6.16 17.57
C VAL A 24 5.93 -6.97 18.84
N PRO A 25 4.79 -6.87 19.56
CA PRO A 25 4.55 -7.70 20.73
C PRO A 25 4.72 -9.18 20.38
N ASN A 26 5.28 -9.97 21.29
CA ASN A 26 5.60 -11.40 21.11
C ASN A 26 4.39 -12.25 20.69
N GLY A 27 3.18 -11.73 20.92
CA GLY A 27 1.93 -12.33 20.50
C GLY A 27 1.41 -11.83 19.16
N GLY A 28 2.17 -11.10 18.31
CA GLY A 28 1.81 -10.54 17.00
C GLY A 28 0.75 -9.42 17.01
N LEU A 29 0.44 -8.82 15.85
CA LEU A 29 -0.61 -7.79 15.73
C LEU A 29 -2.01 -8.38 15.69
N ASP A 30 -2.98 -7.76 16.37
CA ASP A 30 -4.38 -8.19 16.23
C ASP A 30 -4.89 -7.86 14.81
N PRO A 31 -5.53 -8.79 14.09
CA PRO A 31 -6.01 -8.54 12.73
C PRO A 31 -6.98 -7.35 12.65
N THR A 32 -7.78 -7.09 13.69
CA THR A 32 -8.64 -5.90 13.73
C THR A 32 -7.85 -4.60 13.73
N GLN A 33 -6.62 -4.58 14.25
CA GLN A 33 -5.74 -3.42 14.20
C GLN A 33 -5.04 -3.22 12.85
N VAL A 34 -5.02 -4.23 11.99
CA VAL A 34 -4.55 -4.10 10.59
C VAL A 34 -5.56 -3.30 9.78
N PHE A 35 -6.86 -3.45 10.08
CA PHE A 35 -7.97 -2.81 9.34
C PHE A 35 -8.59 -1.57 10.04
N ALA A 36 -8.23 -1.27 11.30
CA ALA A 36 -8.85 -0.20 12.09
C ALA A 36 -8.40 1.23 11.73
N SER A 37 -7.39 1.38 10.87
CA SER A 37 -7.05 2.69 10.32
C SER A 37 -8.01 2.96 9.17
N ALA A 38 -8.93 3.91 9.32
CA ALA A 38 -9.68 4.41 8.18
C ALA A 38 -8.64 4.80 7.11
N PRO A 39 -8.78 4.31 5.85
CA PRO A 39 -7.85 4.66 4.80
C PRO A 39 -7.76 6.18 4.73
N PRO A 40 -6.57 6.77 4.53
CA PRO A 40 -6.46 8.21 4.34
C PRO A 40 -7.44 8.61 3.24
N PRO A 41 -8.22 9.69 3.42
CA PRO A 41 -9.16 10.11 2.39
C PRO A 41 -8.38 10.29 1.08
N PRO A 42 -8.97 9.89 -0.06
CA PRO A 42 -8.32 10.07 -1.35
C PRO A 42 -7.83 11.52 -1.48
N PRO A 43 -6.67 11.75 -2.10
CA PRO A 43 -6.13 13.10 -2.25
C PRO A 43 -7.22 14.01 -2.83
N PRO A 44 -7.45 15.19 -2.24
CA PRO A 44 -8.48 16.09 -2.73
C PRO A 44 -8.21 16.40 -4.20
N PRO A 45 -9.24 16.42 -5.06
CA PRO A 45 -9.06 16.81 -6.45
C PRO A 45 -8.41 18.21 -6.50
N PRO A 46 -7.50 18.47 -7.46
CA PRO A 46 -6.84 19.76 -7.56
C PRO A 46 -7.88 20.86 -7.67
N GLN A 47 -7.91 21.70 -6.64
CA GLN A 47 -8.88 22.78 -6.48
C GLN A 47 -8.43 23.93 -7.38
N ALA A 48 -8.84 23.90 -8.66
CA ALA A 48 -8.84 25.09 -9.50
C ALA A 48 -10.00 25.97 -9.01
N GLY A 49 -9.69 27.25 -8.74
CA GLY A 49 -10.57 28.16 -8.05
C GLY A 49 -11.92 28.45 -8.72
N ASP A 50 -12.81 28.93 -7.85
CA ASP A 50 -14.00 29.74 -8.10
C ASP A 50 -15.38 29.05 -8.20
N GLN A 51 -16.15 29.28 -7.13
CA GLN A 51 -17.61 29.47 -7.00
C GLN A 51 -18.56 28.73 -7.96
N GLY A 52 -19.37 27.82 -7.41
CA GLY A 52 -20.64 27.45 -8.02
C GLY A 52 -21.20 26.11 -7.57
N ALA A 53 -22.38 26.12 -6.96
CA ALA A 53 -23.13 24.94 -6.54
C ALA A 53 -23.34 23.94 -7.69
N GLY A 54 -23.03 22.66 -7.46
CA GLY A 54 -23.18 21.62 -8.48
C GLY A 54 -22.78 20.22 -8.04
N GLY A 55 -23.38 19.71 -6.95
CA GLY A 55 -23.10 18.39 -6.36
C GLY A 55 -23.49 17.16 -7.21
N ALA A 56 -23.49 17.25 -8.54
CA ALA A 56 -23.89 16.15 -9.43
C ALA A 56 -23.02 15.98 -10.69
N GLN A 57 -21.93 16.75 -10.88
CA GLN A 57 -21.12 16.68 -12.11
C GLN A 57 -19.75 15.99 -11.98
N ALA A 58 -19.31 15.62 -10.77
CA ALA A 58 -17.98 15.01 -10.59
C ALA A 58 -17.87 13.56 -11.09
N GLN A 59 -18.99 12.84 -11.26
CA GLN A 59 -18.99 11.42 -11.63
C GLN A 59 -19.04 11.13 -13.14
N LYS A 60 -19.05 12.16 -14.01
CA LYS A 60 -19.15 11.98 -15.48
C LYS A 60 -17.83 12.12 -16.26
N LYS A 61 -16.68 12.31 -15.59
CA LYS A 61 -15.43 12.73 -16.26
C LYS A 61 -14.40 11.63 -16.56
N ASP A 62 -14.57 10.42 -16.04
CA ASP A 62 -13.67 9.28 -16.30
C ASP A 62 -14.37 8.23 -17.16
N ALA A 63 -14.73 8.62 -18.39
CA ALA A 63 -15.38 7.74 -19.38
C ALA A 63 -14.47 7.41 -20.57
N GLY A 64 -13.19 7.79 -20.49
CA GLY A 64 -12.21 7.51 -21.53
C GLY A 64 -11.77 6.05 -21.52
N PRO A 65 -11.25 5.53 -22.66
CA PRO A 65 -10.67 4.19 -22.70
C PRO A 65 -9.48 4.08 -21.73
N PRO A 66 -9.16 2.86 -21.23
CA PRO A 66 -7.95 2.64 -20.46
C PRO A 66 -6.71 2.92 -21.32
N PRO A 67 -5.58 3.31 -20.74
CA PRO A 67 -4.40 3.69 -21.51
C PRO A 67 -3.87 2.51 -22.36
N PRO A 68 -3.28 2.78 -23.53
CA PRO A 68 -2.75 1.73 -24.39
C PRO A 68 -1.57 1.02 -23.71
N PRO A 69 -1.18 -0.22 -24.07
CA PRO A 69 -0.04 -0.89 -23.46
C PRO A 69 1.26 -0.04 -23.49
N PRO A 70 2.23 -0.30 -22.58
CA PRO A 70 3.55 0.34 -22.64
C PRO A 70 4.24 0.09 -23.99
N GLY A 71 4.99 1.08 -24.48
CA GLY A 71 5.69 1.03 -25.76
C GLY A 71 5.39 2.24 -26.64
N PRO A 72 5.91 2.27 -27.89
CA PRO A 72 5.73 3.40 -28.79
C PRO A 72 4.27 3.81 -28.92
N LEU A 73 3.96 5.05 -28.55
CA LEU A 73 2.60 5.57 -28.63
C LEU A 73 2.14 5.59 -30.10
N PRO A 74 0.90 5.15 -30.38
CA PRO A 74 0.27 5.38 -31.68
C PRO A 74 0.20 6.87 -32.01
N ASP A 75 0.04 7.20 -33.29
CA ASP A 75 -0.16 8.60 -33.69
C ASP A 75 -1.50 9.17 -33.18
N ASP A 76 -1.59 10.50 -33.13
CA ASP A 76 -2.75 11.21 -32.59
C ASP A 76 -4.07 10.85 -33.32
N GLU A 77 -4.02 10.54 -34.62
CA GLU A 77 -5.21 10.21 -35.40
C GLU A 77 -5.75 8.82 -35.02
N GLN A 78 -4.85 7.84 -34.85
CA GLN A 78 -5.16 6.52 -34.33
C GLN A 78 -5.70 6.57 -32.90
N LEU A 79 -5.11 7.39 -32.03
CA LEU A 79 -5.61 7.58 -30.67
C LEU A 79 -7.00 8.22 -30.66
N LYS A 80 -7.25 9.27 -31.45
CA LYS A 80 -8.58 9.86 -31.57
C LYS A 80 -9.62 8.86 -32.09
N ALA A 81 -9.25 8.04 -33.08
CA ALA A 81 -10.12 6.98 -33.59
C ALA A 81 -10.44 5.88 -32.55
N ALA A 82 -9.53 5.65 -31.61
CA ALA A 82 -9.70 4.72 -30.50
C ALA A 82 -10.48 5.31 -29.29
N GLY A 83 -10.92 6.56 -29.38
CA GLY A 83 -11.77 7.22 -28.37
C GLY A 83 -11.02 8.01 -27.31
N TYR A 84 -9.72 8.27 -27.50
CA TYR A 84 -8.96 9.17 -26.65
C TYR A 84 -9.20 10.63 -27.04
N ASP A 85 -9.42 11.50 -26.06
CA ASP A 85 -9.56 12.93 -26.30
C ASP A 85 -8.20 13.67 -26.30
N GLU A 86 -8.23 14.98 -26.55
CA GLU A 86 -7.00 15.78 -26.63
C GLU A 86 -6.23 15.85 -25.29
N GLU A 87 -6.95 15.77 -24.17
CA GLU A 87 -6.36 15.76 -22.84
C GLU A 87 -5.68 14.41 -22.58
N ASP A 88 -6.34 13.30 -22.93
CA ASP A 88 -5.76 11.96 -22.84
C ASP A 88 -4.45 11.86 -23.61
N ILE A 89 -4.45 12.30 -24.88
CA ILE A 89 -3.28 12.27 -25.76
C ILE A 89 -2.15 13.14 -25.19
N ARG A 90 -2.48 14.32 -24.67
CA ARG A 90 -1.51 15.20 -24.01
C ARG A 90 -0.86 14.50 -22.82
N VAL A 91 -1.66 13.87 -21.95
CA VAL A 91 -1.11 13.16 -20.78
C VAL A 91 -0.26 11.97 -21.20
N LEU A 92 -0.71 11.16 -22.18
CA LEU A 92 0.08 10.05 -22.71
C LEU A 92 1.45 10.50 -23.22
N LYS A 93 1.52 11.61 -23.95
CA LYS A 93 2.79 12.18 -24.42
C LYS A 93 3.68 12.67 -23.28
N GLU A 94 3.09 13.18 -22.20
CA GLU A 94 3.81 13.67 -21.03
C GLU A 94 4.38 12.53 -20.18
N VAL A 95 3.60 11.48 -19.92
CA VAL A 95 4.02 10.35 -19.08
C VAL A 95 4.77 9.26 -19.85
N GLY A 96 4.71 9.28 -21.18
CA GLY A 96 5.36 8.32 -22.07
C GLY A 96 4.90 6.88 -21.84
N ASP A 97 5.86 5.99 -21.60
CA ASP A 97 5.63 4.55 -21.40
C ASP A 97 5.06 4.19 -20.03
N TYR A 98 4.93 5.17 -19.12
CA TYR A 98 4.41 4.90 -17.78
C TYR A 98 2.99 4.35 -17.84
N ARG A 99 2.79 3.20 -17.18
CA ARG A 99 1.46 2.64 -16.85
C ARG A 99 1.43 2.27 -15.39
N PHE A 100 0.23 2.17 -14.83
CA PHE A 100 0.10 1.73 -13.45
C PHE A 100 0.83 0.38 -13.25
N SER A 101 1.53 0.23 -12.13
CA SER A 101 2.47 -0.84 -11.75
C SER A 101 3.87 -0.78 -12.37
N THR A 102 4.16 0.12 -13.31
CA THR A 102 5.48 0.18 -13.96
C THR A 102 6.56 0.87 -13.11
N ALA A 103 6.21 1.86 -12.29
CA ALA A 103 7.20 2.60 -11.51
C ALA A 103 7.77 1.76 -10.35
N SER A 104 6.96 0.83 -9.83
CA SER A 104 7.37 -0.12 -8.78
C SER A 104 7.99 -1.41 -9.34
N ALA A 105 8.10 -1.57 -10.66
CA ALA A 105 8.66 -2.78 -11.29
C ALA A 105 10.15 -2.99 -10.99
N GLY A 106 10.91 -1.89 -10.86
CA GLY A 106 12.34 -1.93 -10.54
C GLY A 106 12.67 -2.06 -9.05
N VAL A 107 11.67 -2.22 -8.18
CA VAL A 107 11.86 -2.35 -6.73
C VAL A 107 11.74 -3.83 -6.35
N THR A 108 12.67 -4.35 -5.55
CA THR A 108 12.66 -5.74 -5.08
C THR A 108 12.04 -5.87 -3.69
N ASN A 109 11.86 -7.12 -3.24
CA ASN A 109 11.33 -7.45 -1.91
C ASN A 109 12.40 -8.10 -1.01
N ASP A 110 13.66 -8.14 -1.45
CA ASP A 110 14.69 -9.03 -0.89
C ASP A 110 15.01 -8.76 0.58
N SER A 111 14.79 -7.52 1.03
CA SER A 111 15.06 -7.09 2.40
C SER A 111 13.83 -7.12 3.31
N ILE A 112 12.67 -7.57 2.82
CA ILE A 112 11.46 -7.74 3.63
C ILE A 112 11.33 -9.21 3.99
N ILE A 113 11.42 -9.49 5.29
CA ILE A 113 11.24 -10.85 5.83
C ILE A 113 9.78 -11.05 6.23
N VAL A 114 9.16 -12.10 5.68
CA VAL A 114 7.83 -12.55 6.09
C VAL A 114 7.98 -13.42 7.35
N PRO A 115 7.27 -13.10 8.46
CA PRO A 115 7.31 -13.94 9.65
C PRO A 115 6.73 -15.34 9.38
N GLY A 116 7.30 -16.37 10.00
CA GLY A 116 6.87 -17.75 9.78
C GLY A 116 5.38 -17.99 10.06
N HIS A 117 4.69 -18.60 9.10
CA HIS A 117 3.24 -18.81 9.12
C HIS A 117 2.87 -20.28 8.86
N PRO A 118 2.85 -21.13 9.91
CA PRO A 118 2.63 -22.57 9.74
C PRO A 118 1.20 -22.93 9.27
N GLU A 119 0.23 -22.03 9.48
CA GLU A 119 -1.19 -22.26 9.20
C GLU A 119 -1.63 -21.80 7.80
N THR A 120 -0.72 -21.20 7.02
CA THR A 120 -1.02 -20.68 5.68
C THR A 120 0.06 -21.05 4.67
N ASN A 121 -0.37 -21.19 3.41
CA ASN A 121 0.48 -21.49 2.27
C ASN A 121 0.11 -20.56 1.11
N PHE A 122 1.02 -19.68 0.74
CA PHE A 122 0.86 -18.73 -0.36
C PHE A 122 2.24 -18.34 -0.91
N ASP A 123 2.26 -17.75 -2.11
CA ASP A 123 3.48 -17.20 -2.68
C ASP A 123 3.80 -15.87 -2.00
N GLU A 124 4.74 -15.90 -1.06
CA GLU A 124 5.19 -14.73 -0.30
C GLU A 124 5.71 -13.61 -1.22
N GLN A 125 6.43 -13.95 -2.29
CA GLN A 125 7.01 -12.96 -3.19
C GLN A 125 5.94 -12.30 -4.05
N LEU A 126 4.95 -13.06 -4.50
CA LEU A 126 3.77 -12.51 -5.17
C LEU A 126 2.98 -11.60 -4.22
N PHE A 127 2.72 -12.06 -2.99
CA PHE A 127 2.00 -11.28 -1.97
C PHE A 127 2.71 -9.95 -1.67
N LEU A 128 4.02 -9.98 -1.42
CA LEU A 128 4.82 -8.78 -1.19
C LEU A 128 4.85 -7.87 -2.43
N THR A 129 4.87 -8.42 -3.64
CA THR A 129 4.80 -7.64 -4.88
C THR A 129 3.46 -6.90 -5.01
N LEU A 130 2.34 -7.56 -4.69
CA LEU A 130 1.02 -6.94 -4.64
C LEU A 130 0.96 -5.85 -3.55
N LEU A 131 1.46 -6.16 -2.36
CA LEU A 131 1.46 -5.24 -1.22
C LEU A 131 2.32 -3.99 -1.49
N ARG A 132 3.50 -4.17 -2.09
CA ARG A 132 4.38 -3.08 -2.54
C ARG A 132 3.66 -2.19 -3.55
N GLY A 133 3.00 -2.78 -4.53
CA GLY A 133 2.28 -2.08 -5.60
C GLY A 133 1.03 -1.32 -5.15
N SER A 134 0.51 -1.62 -3.95
CA SER A 134 -0.64 -0.91 -3.40
C SER A 134 -0.33 0.55 -3.11
N ILE A 135 -1.19 1.44 -3.60
CA ILE A 135 -1.14 2.88 -3.34
C ILE A 135 -2.24 3.32 -2.36
N SER A 136 -3.19 2.44 -2.04
CA SER A 136 -4.17 2.67 -0.97
C SER A 136 -3.60 2.42 0.43
N LEU A 137 -2.47 1.71 0.52
CA LEU A 137 -1.82 1.37 1.78
C LEU A 137 -0.58 2.25 2.03
N THR A 138 -0.54 2.86 3.20
CA THR A 138 0.64 3.55 3.73
C THR A 138 1.76 2.55 4.06
N ARG A 139 3.00 3.04 4.17
CA ARG A 139 4.14 2.23 4.62
C ARG A 139 3.86 1.46 5.91
N ASP A 140 3.27 2.13 6.89
CA ASP A 140 2.97 1.54 8.20
C ASP A 140 1.85 0.48 8.12
N GLU A 141 0.88 0.64 7.22
CA GLU A 141 -0.13 -0.40 6.94
C GLU A 141 0.49 -1.63 6.28
N LYS A 142 1.37 -1.44 5.29
CA LYS A 142 2.08 -2.54 4.64
C LYS A 142 2.89 -3.33 5.67
N TRP A 143 3.64 -2.63 6.52
CA TRP A 143 4.38 -3.26 7.62
C TRP A 143 3.46 -4.04 8.57
N ARG A 144 2.35 -3.44 9.00
CA ARG A 144 1.37 -4.10 9.88
C ARG A 144 0.80 -5.37 9.24
N ILE A 145 0.49 -5.34 7.95
CA ILE A 145 0.02 -6.51 7.21
C ILE A 145 1.08 -7.62 7.26
N ILE A 146 2.35 -7.32 6.95
CA ILE A 146 3.46 -8.28 6.99
C ILE A 146 3.57 -8.92 8.38
N GLN A 147 3.56 -8.11 9.43
CA GLN A 147 3.69 -8.60 10.81
C GLN A 147 2.46 -9.39 11.30
N ALA A 148 1.29 -9.20 10.68
CA ALA A 148 0.08 -9.91 11.04
C ALA A 148 -0.04 -11.28 10.35
N ILE A 149 0.77 -11.59 9.32
CA ILE A 149 0.67 -12.81 8.52
C ILE A 149 0.52 -14.10 9.35
N PRO A 150 1.30 -14.35 10.42
CA PRO A 150 1.20 -15.59 11.21
C PRO A 150 -0.16 -15.81 11.89
N LYS A 151 -0.98 -14.75 11.99
CA LYS A 151 -2.30 -14.77 12.61
C LYS A 151 -3.45 -14.73 11.62
N LEU A 152 -3.16 -14.51 10.35
CA LEU A 152 -4.16 -14.52 9.32
C LEU A 152 -4.46 -15.97 8.94
N SER A 153 -5.74 -16.28 8.82
CA SER A 153 -6.18 -17.53 8.20
C SER A 153 -5.89 -17.51 6.69
N GLN A 154 -5.83 -18.68 6.07
CA GLN A 154 -5.65 -18.81 4.62
C GLN A 154 -6.67 -17.96 3.86
N PHE A 155 -7.94 -18.02 4.25
CA PHE A 155 -9.01 -17.22 3.65
C PHE A 155 -8.73 -15.71 3.71
N GLN A 156 -8.18 -15.21 4.81
CA GLN A 156 -7.84 -13.78 4.93
C GLN A 156 -6.67 -13.39 4.03
N ILE A 157 -5.66 -14.26 3.90
CA ILE A 157 -4.55 -14.04 2.96
C ILE A 157 -5.05 -14.03 1.51
N ASP A 158 -5.92 -14.96 1.14
CA ASP A 158 -6.50 -15.05 -0.20
C ASP A 158 -7.35 -13.83 -0.53
N GLU A 159 -8.21 -13.38 0.40
CA GLU A 159 -9.02 -12.18 0.22
C GLU A 159 -8.15 -10.91 0.14
N LEU A 160 -7.07 -10.81 0.92
CA LEU A 160 -6.12 -9.71 0.79
C LEU A 160 -5.45 -9.69 -0.59
N GLN A 161 -4.96 -10.83 -1.07
CA GLN A 161 -4.38 -10.92 -2.42
C GLN A 161 -5.37 -10.48 -3.49
N LYS A 162 -6.62 -10.94 -3.38
CA LYS A 162 -7.70 -10.57 -4.29
C LYS A 162 -8.00 -9.07 -4.25
N ILE A 163 -8.08 -8.47 -3.07
CA ILE A 163 -8.30 -7.03 -2.91
C ILE A 163 -7.18 -6.22 -3.58
N LEU A 164 -5.91 -6.63 -3.37
CA LEU A 164 -4.75 -5.96 -3.95
C LEU A 164 -4.67 -6.14 -5.48
N ASP A 165 -5.03 -7.31 -6.00
CA ASP A 165 -5.10 -7.54 -7.45
C ASP A 165 -6.24 -6.73 -8.09
N GLU A 166 -7.41 -6.70 -7.45
CA GLU A 166 -8.53 -5.87 -7.90
C GLU A 166 -8.19 -4.37 -7.85
N GLU A 167 -7.46 -3.92 -6.83
CA GLU A 167 -6.94 -2.55 -6.74
C GLU A 167 -6.07 -2.23 -7.95
N LYS A 168 -5.06 -3.07 -8.21
CA LYS A 168 -4.16 -2.90 -9.37
C LYS A 168 -4.94 -2.83 -10.68
N LYS A 169 -5.92 -3.72 -10.86
CA LYS A 169 -6.78 -3.74 -12.04
C LYS A 169 -7.56 -2.44 -12.17
N LYS A 170 -8.20 -1.97 -11.10
CA LYS A 170 -8.98 -0.71 -11.11
C LYS A 170 -8.13 0.48 -11.50
N PHE A 171 -6.93 0.63 -10.92
CA PHE A 171 -6.04 1.74 -11.28
C PHE A 171 -5.48 1.63 -12.71
N SER A 172 -5.24 0.41 -13.21
CA SER A 172 -4.83 0.21 -14.62
C SER A 172 -5.93 0.53 -15.64
N GLN A 173 -7.19 0.60 -15.19
CA GLN A 173 -8.35 0.88 -16.03
C GLN A 173 -8.76 2.36 -16.04
N LEU A 174 -8.16 3.20 -15.20
CA LEU A 174 -8.42 4.63 -15.21
C LEU A 174 -7.97 5.25 -16.53
N SER A 175 -8.68 6.29 -16.99
CA SER A 175 -8.29 7.00 -18.22
C SER A 175 -6.89 7.64 -18.11
N PRO A 176 -6.23 7.92 -19.24
CA PRO A 176 -4.91 8.53 -19.25
C PRO A 176 -4.75 9.80 -18.42
N LYS A 177 -5.82 10.59 -18.23
CA LYS A 177 -5.84 11.81 -17.41
C LYS A 177 -5.31 11.61 -16.00
N HIS A 178 -5.47 10.41 -15.45
CA HIS A 178 -5.02 10.07 -14.11
C HIS A 178 -3.54 9.65 -14.04
N LEU A 179 -2.91 9.33 -15.17
CA LEU A 179 -1.57 8.74 -15.18
C LEU A 179 -0.50 9.64 -14.56
N LEU A 180 -0.55 10.94 -14.79
CA LEU A 180 0.45 11.87 -14.22
C LEU A 180 0.38 11.88 -12.68
N GLN A 181 -0.81 11.84 -12.11
CA GLN A 181 -0.99 11.77 -10.65
C GLN A 181 -0.63 10.38 -10.12
N LEU A 182 -1.05 9.31 -10.81
CA LEU A 182 -0.71 7.94 -10.44
C LEU A 182 0.80 7.72 -10.45
N GLN A 183 1.53 8.26 -11.44
CA GLN A 183 2.98 8.14 -11.54
C GLN A 183 3.67 8.71 -10.30
N LYS A 184 3.29 9.92 -9.88
CA LYS A 184 3.84 10.56 -8.68
C LYS A 184 3.50 9.76 -7.43
N LEU A 185 2.28 9.24 -7.35
CA LEU A 185 1.84 8.45 -6.22
C LEU A 185 2.60 7.13 -6.14
N GLU A 186 2.71 6.37 -7.23
CA GLU A 186 3.50 5.14 -7.28
C GLU A 186 4.98 5.38 -6.93
N GLN A 187 5.58 6.45 -7.45
CA GLN A 187 6.96 6.80 -7.10
C GLN A 187 7.13 6.97 -5.59
N LYS A 188 6.22 7.72 -4.95
CA LYS A 188 6.21 7.87 -3.50
C LYS A 188 6.06 6.53 -2.78
N HIS A 189 5.11 5.69 -3.18
CA HIS A 189 4.91 4.38 -2.53
C HIS A 189 6.08 3.42 -2.77
N ALA A 190 6.78 3.55 -3.90
CA ALA A 190 8.01 2.82 -4.19
C ALA A 190 9.18 3.29 -3.31
N GLU A 191 9.30 4.59 -3.06
CA GLU A 191 10.26 5.17 -2.10
C GLU A 191 9.96 4.71 -0.67
N ASP A 192 8.71 4.83 -0.23
CA ASP A 192 8.25 4.35 1.09
C ASP A 192 8.58 2.86 1.32
N TRP A 193 8.51 2.04 0.26
CA TRP A 193 8.89 0.64 0.32
C TRP A 193 10.40 0.41 0.43
N LYS A 194 11.23 1.23 -0.23
CA LYS A 194 12.68 1.20 -0.08
C LYS A 194 13.10 1.64 1.33
N ASP A 195 12.42 2.62 1.88
CA ASP A 195 12.62 3.06 3.26
C ASP A 195 12.29 1.94 4.24
N LEU A 196 11.17 1.22 4.01
CA LEU A 196 10.80 0.08 4.84
C LEU A 196 11.88 -1.02 4.81
N GLN A 197 12.39 -1.36 3.62
CA GLN A 197 13.51 -2.29 3.46
C GLN A 197 14.77 -1.85 4.21
N SER A 198 15.08 -0.55 4.16
CA SER A 198 16.24 0.01 4.86
C SER A 198 16.12 -0.13 6.38
N ILE A 199 14.92 0.07 6.92
CA ILE A 199 14.65 -0.12 8.36
C ILE A 199 14.83 -1.58 8.74
N THR A 200 14.27 -2.52 7.97
CA THR A 200 14.39 -3.96 8.26
C THR A 200 15.85 -4.43 8.26
N ILE A 201 16.67 -3.93 7.33
CA ILE A 201 18.12 -4.20 7.33
C ILE A 201 18.80 -3.65 8.60
N GLN A 202 18.49 -2.41 8.98
CA GLN A 202 19.09 -1.77 10.16
C GLN A 202 18.71 -2.45 11.46
N GLU A 203 17.46 -2.94 11.58
CA GLU A 203 17.01 -3.69 12.76
C GLU A 203 17.68 -5.06 12.82
N GLY A 204 17.75 -5.79 11.70
CA GLY A 204 18.48 -7.07 11.65
C GLY A 204 19.94 -6.94 12.05
N ALA A 205 20.63 -5.90 11.57
CA ALA A 205 22.01 -5.62 11.95
C ALA A 205 22.17 -5.34 13.46
N LYS A 206 21.22 -4.63 14.08
CA LYS A 206 21.25 -4.37 15.53
C LYS A 206 21.01 -5.64 16.35
N GLU A 207 20.07 -6.49 15.93
CA GLU A 207 19.80 -7.75 16.60
C GLU A 207 21.01 -8.70 16.53
N GLU A 208 21.70 -8.74 15.38
CA GLU A 208 22.95 -9.50 15.21
C GLU A 208 24.07 -8.97 16.11
N GLU A 209 24.26 -7.65 16.18
CA GLU A 209 25.26 -7.02 17.06
C GLU A 209 24.96 -7.32 18.55
N GLU A 210 23.70 -7.27 18.96
CA GLU A 210 23.28 -7.57 20.33
C GLU A 210 23.51 -9.06 20.68
N GLN A 211 23.16 -9.98 19.76
CA GLN A 211 23.44 -11.41 19.93
C GLN A 211 24.94 -11.70 20.03
N GLN A 212 25.76 -11.08 19.15
CA GLN A 212 27.21 -11.23 19.22
C GLN A 212 27.78 -10.68 20.54
N ALA A 213 27.28 -9.53 21.00
CA ALA A 213 27.69 -8.95 22.28
C ALA A 213 27.34 -9.86 23.46
N ASP A 214 26.15 -10.44 23.47
CA ASP A 214 25.72 -11.36 24.52
C ASP A 214 26.48 -12.69 24.50
N ASP A 215 26.81 -13.21 23.32
CA ASP A 215 27.63 -14.41 23.20
C ASP A 215 29.09 -14.15 23.64
N ILE A 216 29.64 -12.97 23.34
CA ILE A 216 30.94 -12.54 23.87
C ILE A 216 30.88 -12.41 25.40
N ARG A 217 29.82 -11.82 25.97
CA ARG A 217 29.64 -11.72 27.44
C ARG A 217 29.62 -13.11 28.09
N LYS A 218 28.84 -14.05 27.53
CA LYS A 218 28.79 -15.44 28.00
C LYS A 218 30.15 -16.13 27.91
N GLN A 219 30.91 -15.91 26.83
CA GLN A 219 32.26 -16.47 26.67
C GLN A 219 33.29 -15.87 27.65
N LEU A 220 33.12 -14.61 28.04
CA LEU A 220 33.97 -13.92 29.02
C LEU A 220 33.54 -14.18 30.48
N GLY A 221 32.45 -14.91 30.71
CA GLY A 221 31.98 -15.29 32.05
C GLY A 221 31.39 -14.12 32.87
N LEU A 222 30.86 -13.10 32.20
CA LEU A 222 30.16 -11.94 32.78
C LEU A 222 28.65 -12.14 32.84
#